data_AF-A0A357QXM8-F1
#
_entry.id   AF-A0A357QXM8-F1
#
_cell.length_a   1.000
_cell.length_b   1.000
_cell.length_c   1.000
_cell.angle_alpha   90.00
_cell.angle_beta   90.00
_cell.angle_gamma   90.00
#
_symmetry.space_group_name_H-M   'P 1'
#
loop_
_entity.id
_entity.type
_entity.pdbx_description
1 polymer ?
#
loop_
_entity_poly.entity_id
_entity_poly.type
_entity_poly.pdbx_seq_one_letter_code
_entity_poly.pdbx_strand_id
1 'polypeptide(L)'
;MSKRQLRWMGSTLLFLIYLVIILPNEAAKFDMVTPDIMLFYSVSDLALIADQLTDTGRRLYIETRISFDILWPMVYTLFLLSSYALFQKHRMFFLPLLAMGFDFTENLLVSWYFWNYPNSKVWIGVLASLSTLMKWTLVSLSFLYLLFLILSFLIKKIHPRRVE
;
A
#
# COMPACT_ATOMS: atom_id res chain seq x y z
N MET A 1 26.49 7.00 13.86
CA MET A 1 25.12 6.85 13.31
C MET A 1 24.21 6.32 14.41
N SER A 2 23.05 6.93 14.64
CA SER A 2 22.12 6.48 15.70
C SER A 2 21.37 5.20 15.29
N LYS A 3 20.90 4.41 16.26
CA LYS A 3 20.07 3.21 15.99
C LYS A 3 18.83 3.53 15.16
N ARG A 4 18.25 4.74 15.31
CA ARG A 4 17.10 5.19 14.51
C ARG A 4 17.47 5.43 13.05
N GLN A 5 18.61 6.07 12.80
CA GLN A 5 19.12 6.31 11.44
C GLN A 5 19.40 5.00 10.71
N LEU A 6 20.01 4.02 11.37
CA LEU A 6 20.28 2.71 10.78
C LEU A 6 18.98 1.98 10.36
N ARG A 7 17.96 1.97 11.25
CA ARG A 7 16.64 1.37 10.94
C ARG A 7 15.98 2.06 9.75
N TRP A 8 16.00 3.39 9.73
CA TRP A 8 15.45 4.17 8.62
C TRP A 8 16.15 3.86 7.29
N MET A 9 17.49 3.84 7.28
CA MET A 9 18.27 3.49 6.09
C MET A 9 17.93 2.09 5.57
N GLY A 10 17.88 1.09 6.47
CA GLY A 10 17.51 -0.27 6.10
C GLY A 10 16.11 -0.36 5.48
N SER A 11 15.12 0.27 6.12
CA SER A 11 13.75 0.30 5.58
C SER A 11 13.61 1.08 4.28
N THR A 12 14.41 2.15 4.09
CA THR A 12 14.42 2.94 2.86
C THR A 12 15.01 2.14 1.72
N LEU A 13 16.13 1.44 1.96
CA LEU A 13 16.73 0.56 0.96
C LEU A 13 15.76 -0.55 0.55
N LEU A 14 15.12 -1.21 1.53
CA LEU A 14 14.12 -2.24 1.27
C LEU A 14 12.94 -1.70 0.45
N PHE A 15 12.42 -0.52 0.81
CA PHE A 15 11.35 0.15 0.08
C PHE A 15 11.74 0.46 -1.37
N LEU A 16 12.94 0.99 -1.59
CA LEU A 16 13.43 1.29 -2.95
C LEU A 16 13.63 0.03 -3.79
N ILE A 17 14.13 -1.06 -3.20
CA ILE A 17 14.24 -2.36 -3.89
C ILE A 17 12.85 -2.85 -4.31
N TYR A 18 11.86 -2.82 -3.41
CA TYR A 18 10.50 -3.20 -3.74
C TYR A 18 9.92 -2.35 -4.85
N LEU A 19 10.03 -1.02 -4.73
CA LEU A 19 9.44 -0.07 -5.66
C LEU A 19 10.03 -0.17 -7.08
N VAL A 20 11.36 -0.31 -7.19
CA VAL A 20 12.06 -0.21 -8.48
C VAL A 20 12.25 -1.57 -9.15
N ILE A 21 12.37 -2.64 -8.37
CA ILE A 21 12.70 -3.96 -8.90
C ILE A 21 11.52 -4.90 -8.77
N ILE A 22 10.97 -5.04 -7.56
CA ILE A 22 10.04 -6.14 -7.30
C ILE A 22 8.65 -5.84 -7.86
N LEU A 23 8.06 -4.68 -7.57
CA LEU A 23 6.71 -4.33 -8.05
C LEU A 23 6.61 -4.31 -9.58
N PRO A 24 7.56 -3.74 -10.35
CA PRO A 24 7.49 -3.79 -11.81
C PRO A 24 7.54 -5.22 -12.38
N ASN A 25 8.35 -6.11 -11.79
CA ASN A 25 8.44 -7.50 -12.21
C ASN A 25 7.15 -8.29 -11.93
N GLU A 26 6.46 -7.96 -10.85
CA GLU A 26 5.18 -8.59 -10.50
C GLU A 26 4.03 -8.05 -11.37
N ALA A 27 4.00 -6.74 -11.63
CA ALA A 27 3.04 -6.14 -12.55
C ALA A 27 3.18 -6.72 -13.97
N ALA A 28 4.40 -7.05 -14.41
CA ALA A 28 4.65 -7.67 -15.71
C ALA A 28 4.09 -9.10 -15.86
N LYS A 29 3.57 -9.73 -14.79
CA LYS A 29 2.91 -11.05 -14.87
C LYS A 29 1.48 -10.96 -15.41
N PHE A 30 0.89 -9.77 -15.41
CA PHE A 30 -0.48 -9.54 -15.86
C PHE A 30 -0.45 -8.58 -17.06
N ASP A 31 -0.95 -9.04 -18.22
CA ASP A 31 -1.06 -8.23 -19.44
C ASP A 31 -2.25 -7.25 -19.41
N MET A 32 -2.91 -7.09 -18.26
CA MET A 32 -4.11 -6.30 -18.09
C MET A 32 -4.07 -5.53 -16.78
N VAL A 33 -4.88 -4.47 -16.71
CA VAL A 33 -5.04 -3.66 -15.50
C VAL A 33 -5.74 -4.50 -14.43
N THR A 34 -5.10 -4.61 -13.26
CA THR A 34 -5.63 -5.33 -12.11
C THR A 34 -6.23 -4.37 -11.07
N PRO A 35 -7.14 -4.84 -10.19
CA PRO A 35 -7.86 -3.99 -9.24
C PRO A 35 -6.96 -3.18 -8.28
N ASP A 36 -5.81 -3.74 -7.90
CA ASP A 36 -4.86 -3.18 -6.92
C ASP A 36 -4.17 -1.90 -7.38
N ILE A 37 -3.99 -1.69 -8.69
CA ILE A 37 -3.40 -0.46 -9.25
C ILE A 37 -4.45 0.63 -9.51
N MET A 38 -5.74 0.29 -9.38
CA MET A 38 -6.83 1.25 -9.51
C MET A 38 -7.03 2.00 -8.20
N LEU A 39 -7.33 3.30 -8.29
CA LEU A 39 -7.72 4.10 -7.11
C LEU A 39 -9.09 3.66 -6.57
N PHE A 40 -9.98 3.26 -7.48
CA PHE A 40 -11.33 2.79 -7.20
C PHE A 40 -11.80 1.92 -8.38
N TYR A 41 -12.66 0.95 -8.10
CA TYR A 41 -13.33 0.14 -9.11
C TYR A 41 -14.73 -0.24 -8.62
N SER A 42 -15.65 -0.47 -9.55
CA SER A 42 -16.99 -0.99 -9.28
C SER A 42 -17.02 -2.52 -9.25
N VAL A 43 -18.12 -3.11 -8.77
CA VAL A 43 -18.31 -4.57 -8.83
C VAL A 43 -18.37 -5.07 -10.27
N SER A 44 -18.90 -4.27 -11.20
CA SER A 44 -18.90 -4.59 -12.63
C SER A 44 -17.51 -4.59 -13.24
N ASP A 45 -16.63 -3.68 -12.82
CA ASP A 45 -15.23 -3.70 -13.26
C ASP A 45 -14.54 -4.98 -12.77
N LEU A 46 -14.81 -5.38 -11.53
CA LEU A 46 -14.25 -6.60 -10.95
C LEU A 46 -14.75 -7.87 -11.67
N ALA A 47 -16.04 -7.90 -12.07
CA ALA A 47 -16.59 -8.98 -12.87
C ALA A 47 -15.97 -9.03 -14.28
N LEU A 48 -15.82 -7.87 -14.93
CA LEU A 48 -15.18 -7.75 -16.24
C LEU A 48 -13.71 -8.23 -16.20
N ILE A 49 -12.97 -7.90 -15.13
CA ILE A 49 -11.63 -8.42 -14.93
C ILE A 49 -11.66 -9.94 -14.74
N ALA A 50 -12.61 -10.47 -13.95
CA ALA A 50 -12.75 -11.90 -13.72
C ALA A 50 -13.10 -12.69 -14.99
N ASP A 51 -13.90 -12.11 -15.89
CA ASP A 51 -14.25 -12.67 -17.20
C ASP A 51 -13.06 -12.68 -18.18
N GLN A 52 -12.19 -11.67 -18.11
CA GLN A 52 -10.99 -11.58 -18.95
C GLN A 52 -9.90 -12.55 -18.48
N LEU A 53 -9.83 -12.82 -17.18
CA LEU A 53 -8.91 -13.81 -16.63
C LEU A 53 -9.41 -15.24 -16.91
N THR A 54 -8.51 -16.10 -17.39
CA THR A 54 -8.76 -17.55 -17.41
C THR A 54 -8.88 -18.11 -15.99
N ASP A 55 -9.41 -19.32 -15.83
CA ASP A 55 -9.48 -19.99 -14.52
C ASP A 55 -8.10 -20.08 -13.86
N THR A 56 -7.06 -20.37 -14.64
CA THR A 56 -5.67 -20.39 -14.18
C THR A 56 -5.16 -18.98 -13.88
N GLY A 57 -5.53 -17.97 -14.67
CA GLY A 57 -5.21 -16.57 -14.39
C GLY A 57 -5.80 -16.06 -13.08
N ARG A 58 -7.05 -16.42 -12.76
CA ARG A 58 -7.68 -16.08 -11.47
C ARG A 58 -6.97 -16.76 -10.29
N ARG A 59 -6.57 -18.03 -10.44
CA ARG A 59 -5.78 -18.73 -9.40
C ARG A 59 -4.42 -18.09 -9.19
N LEU A 60 -3.71 -17.77 -10.26
CA LEU A 60 -2.43 -17.06 -10.19
C LEU A 60 -2.59 -15.71 -9.49
N TYR A 61 -3.63 -14.94 -9.84
CA TYR A 61 -3.95 -13.69 -9.17
C TYR A 61 -4.13 -13.87 -7.65
N ILE A 62 -4.96 -14.83 -7.25
CA ILE A 62 -5.22 -15.13 -5.85
C ILE A 62 -3.92 -15.49 -5.13
N GLU A 63 -3.13 -16.39 -5.71
CA GLU A 63 -1.84 -16.80 -5.16
C GLU A 63 -0.90 -15.61 -4.98
N THR A 64 -0.80 -14.72 -5.96
CA THR A 64 0.01 -13.49 -5.85
C THR A 64 -0.45 -12.61 -4.68
N ARG A 65 -1.76 -12.38 -4.51
CA ARG A 65 -2.29 -11.50 -3.45
C ARG A 65 -2.13 -12.05 -2.04
N ILE A 66 -2.25 -13.37 -1.87
CA ILE A 66 -2.18 -14.01 -0.56
C ILE A 66 -0.77 -14.49 -0.18
N SER A 67 0.21 -14.37 -1.08
CA SER A 67 1.60 -14.77 -0.81
C SER A 67 2.57 -13.61 -0.99
N PHE A 68 2.82 -13.22 -2.25
CA PHE A 68 3.78 -12.19 -2.60
C PHE A 68 3.36 -10.82 -2.07
N ASP A 69 2.09 -10.45 -2.27
CA ASP A 69 1.61 -9.09 -2.04
C ASP A 69 1.35 -8.77 -0.56
N ILE A 70 1.58 -9.72 0.35
CA ILE A 70 1.57 -9.46 1.80
C ILE A 70 2.78 -8.59 2.19
N LEU A 71 3.90 -8.73 1.49
CA LEU A 71 5.13 -8.06 1.87
C LEU A 71 5.12 -6.57 1.52
N TRP A 72 4.46 -6.19 0.43
CA TRP A 72 4.43 -4.80 -0.01
C TRP A 72 3.84 -3.85 1.06
N PRO A 73 2.68 -4.16 1.67
CA PRO A 73 2.11 -3.34 2.73
C PRO A 73 2.99 -3.20 3.96
N MET A 74 3.69 -4.27 4.32
CA MET A 74 4.66 -4.26 5.42
C MET A 74 5.86 -3.38 5.11
N VAL A 75 6.35 -3.42 3.87
CA VAL A 75 7.53 -2.67 3.43
C VAL A 75 7.27 -1.16 3.43
N TYR A 76 6.18 -0.69 2.81
CA TYR A 76 5.87 0.74 2.84
C TYR A 76 5.57 1.21 4.26
N THR A 77 4.93 0.37 5.09
CA THR A 77 4.59 0.71 6.48
C THR A 77 5.84 0.86 7.32
N LEU A 78 6.79 -0.07 7.20
CA LEU A 78 8.06 -0.01 7.90
C LEU A 78 8.85 1.26 7.51
N PHE A 79 8.88 1.58 6.22
CA PHE A 79 9.51 2.81 5.72
C PHE A 79 8.86 4.09 6.28
N LEU A 80 7.52 4.18 6.27
CA LEU A 80 6.81 5.36 6.78
C LEU A 80 7.00 5.52 8.29
N LEU A 81 6.86 4.44 9.07
CA LEU A 81 7.04 4.46 10.52
C LEU A 81 8.48 4.81 10.92
N SER A 82 9.48 4.27 10.23
CA SER A 82 10.88 4.58 10.50
C SER A 82 11.20 6.04 10.15
N SER A 83 10.62 6.55 9.05
CA SER A 83 10.78 7.94 8.61
C SER A 83 10.12 8.90 9.59
N TYR A 84 8.90 8.63 10.05
CA TYR A 84 8.25 9.45 11.08
C TYR A 84 9.07 9.52 12.38
N ALA A 85 9.67 8.40 12.79
CA ALA A 85 10.47 8.29 14.01
C ALA A 85 11.76 9.13 13.99
N LEU A 86 12.19 9.64 12.81
CA LEU A 86 13.28 10.61 12.69
C LEU A 86 12.86 12.02 13.09
N PHE A 87 11.62 12.42 12.81
CA PHE A 87 11.18 13.81 12.97
C PHE A 87 10.36 14.05 14.23
N GLN A 88 9.51 13.10 14.64
CA GLN A 88 8.59 13.27 15.77
C GLN A 88 8.36 11.97 16.56
N LYS A 89 7.85 12.09 17.79
CA LYS A 89 7.37 10.95 18.58
C LYS A 89 5.89 10.68 18.27
N HIS A 90 5.59 9.49 17.75
CA HIS A 90 4.29 8.78 17.71
C HIS A 90 3.06 9.47 17.10
N ARG A 91 3.14 10.74 16.68
CA ARG A 91 2.03 11.42 16.01
C ARG A 91 1.76 10.79 14.64
N MET A 92 0.51 10.42 14.39
CA MET A 92 0.02 9.85 13.12
C MET A 92 0.61 8.48 12.71
N PHE A 93 1.20 7.72 13.62
CA PHE A 93 1.73 6.37 13.32
C PHE A 93 0.60 5.39 12.93
N PHE A 94 -0.64 5.69 13.32
CA PHE A 94 -1.81 4.91 12.94
C PHE A 94 -2.13 4.98 11.44
N LEU A 95 -1.74 6.04 10.73
CA LEU A 95 -2.06 6.20 9.29
C LEU A 95 -1.48 5.05 8.44
N PRO A 96 -0.15 4.79 8.44
CA PRO A 96 0.40 3.69 7.65
C PRO A 96 -0.05 2.31 8.14
N LEU A 97 -0.33 2.16 9.44
CA LEU A 97 -0.85 0.91 10.01
C LEU A 97 -2.27 0.60 9.54
N LEU A 98 -3.15 1.60 9.51
CA LEU A 98 -4.50 1.44 8.97
C LEU A 98 -4.46 1.21 7.47
N ALA A 99 -3.59 1.91 6.73
CA ALA A 99 -3.38 1.66 5.30
C ALA A 99 -3.04 0.18 5.04
N MET A 100 -2.07 -0.37 5.79
CA MET A 100 -1.70 -1.80 5.73
C MET A 100 -2.86 -2.73 6.03
N GLY A 101 -3.68 -2.40 7.04
CA GLY A 101 -4.87 -3.18 7.36
C GLY A 101 -5.89 -3.22 6.22
N PHE A 102 -6.14 -2.08 5.56
CA PHE A 102 -7.04 -2.02 4.41
C PHE A 102 -6.46 -2.71 3.17
N ASP A 103 -5.14 -2.68 2.99
CA ASP A 103 -4.46 -3.41 1.93
C ASP A 103 -4.66 -4.93 2.07
N PHE A 104 -4.39 -5.47 3.26
CA PHE A 104 -4.67 -6.89 3.53
C PHE A 104 -6.15 -7.25 3.39
N THR A 105 -7.05 -6.36 3.83
CA THR A 105 -8.49 -6.58 3.71
C THR A 105 -8.92 -6.63 2.24
N GLU A 106 -8.41 -5.74 1.42
CA GLU A 106 -8.64 -5.71 -0.02
C GLU A 106 -8.14 -6.98 -0.70
N ASN A 107 -6.88 -7.36 -0.46
CA ASN A 107 -6.27 -8.56 -1.02
C ASN A 107 -7.08 -9.82 -0.70
N LEU A 108 -7.59 -9.95 0.54
CA LEU A 108 -8.44 -11.06 0.94
C LEU A 108 -9.82 -11.03 0.25
N LEU A 109 -10.46 -9.87 0.20
CA LEU A 109 -11.80 -9.72 -0.38
C LEU A 109 -11.81 -9.93 -1.90
N VAL A 110 -10.83 -9.38 -2.63
CA VAL A 110 -10.70 -9.61 -4.08
C VAL A 110 -10.37 -11.07 -4.35
N SER A 111 -9.46 -11.67 -3.57
CA SER A 111 -9.13 -13.09 -3.71
C SER A 111 -10.35 -13.98 -3.50
N TRP A 112 -11.15 -13.68 -2.47
CA TRP A 112 -12.41 -14.39 -2.22
C TRP A 112 -13.40 -14.19 -3.37
N TYR A 113 -13.50 -12.97 -3.92
CA TYR A 113 -14.35 -12.67 -5.05
C TYR A 113 -13.94 -13.46 -6.30
N PHE A 114 -12.65 -13.57 -6.62
CA PHE A 114 -12.22 -14.38 -7.78
C PHE A 114 -12.33 -15.88 -7.55
N TRP A 115 -12.17 -16.35 -6.32
CA TRP A 115 -12.34 -17.76 -5.98
C TRP A 115 -13.76 -18.26 -6.23
N ASN A 116 -14.76 -17.42 -5.95
CA ASN A 116 -16.17 -17.78 -6.07
C ASN A 116 -16.80 -17.37 -7.41
N TYR A 117 -16.05 -16.73 -8.31
CA TYR A 117 -16.57 -16.25 -9.59
C TYR A 117 -17.02 -17.43 -10.48
N PRO A 118 -18.19 -17.37 -11.14
CA PRO A 118 -19.11 -16.24 -11.31
C PRO A 118 -20.17 -16.06 -10.22
N ASN A 119 -20.17 -16.89 -9.17
CA ASN A 119 -21.19 -16.90 -8.11
C ASN A 119 -20.89 -15.96 -6.92
N SER A 120 -19.96 -15.03 -7.11
CA SER A 120 -19.49 -14.13 -6.06
C SER A 120 -20.56 -13.15 -5.60
N LYS A 121 -20.56 -12.86 -4.30
CA LYS A 121 -21.54 -11.95 -3.70
C LYS A 121 -21.15 -10.49 -3.99
N VAL A 122 -22.12 -9.70 -4.45
CA VAL A 122 -21.94 -8.27 -4.78
C VAL A 122 -21.34 -7.49 -3.62
N TRP A 123 -21.80 -7.74 -2.38
CA TRP A 123 -21.32 -7.03 -1.20
C TRP A 123 -19.83 -7.25 -0.91
N ILE A 124 -19.25 -8.40 -1.30
CA ILE A 124 -17.80 -8.63 -1.17
C ILE A 124 -17.05 -7.72 -2.13
N GLY A 125 -17.51 -7.61 -3.38
CA GLY A 125 -16.94 -6.67 -4.34
C GLY A 125 -17.01 -5.22 -3.85
N VAL A 126 -18.13 -4.81 -3.25
CA VAL A 126 -18.29 -3.47 -2.66
C VAL A 126 -17.29 -3.24 -1.51
N LEU A 127 -17.16 -4.20 -0.59
CA LEU A 127 -16.19 -4.08 0.51
C LEU A 127 -14.75 -4.03 0.01
N ALA A 128 -14.44 -4.78 -1.05
CA ALA A 128 -13.13 -4.76 -1.68
C ALA A 128 -12.83 -3.36 -2.26
N SER A 129 -13.75 -2.80 -3.05
CA SER A 129 -13.65 -1.45 -3.61
C SER A 129 -13.49 -0.36 -2.54
N LEU A 130 -14.26 -0.45 -1.45
CA LEU A 130 -14.13 0.47 -0.33
C LEU A 130 -12.77 0.31 0.37
N SER A 131 -12.29 -0.91 0.52
CA SER A 131 -10.96 -1.18 1.10
C SER A 131 -9.84 -0.59 0.23
N THR A 132 -9.94 -0.72 -1.09
CA THR A 132 -9.04 -0.06 -2.07
C THR A 132 -9.00 1.45 -1.89
N LEU A 133 -10.17 2.09 -1.83
CA LEU A 133 -10.26 3.54 -1.66
C LEU A 133 -9.67 3.99 -0.32
N MET A 134 -9.98 3.29 0.77
CA MET A 134 -9.46 3.59 2.11
C MET A 134 -7.94 3.40 2.16
N LYS A 135 -7.42 2.30 1.61
CA LYS A 135 -5.98 2.05 1.44
C LYS A 135 -5.30 3.24 0.77
N TRP A 136 -5.71 3.59 -0.45
CA TRP A 136 -5.04 4.62 -1.23
C TRP A 136 -5.14 6.00 -0.58
N THR A 137 -6.27 6.31 0.05
CA THR A 137 -6.44 7.53 0.83
C THR A 137 -5.44 7.59 2.00
N LEU A 138 -5.34 6.51 2.79
CA LEU A 138 -4.45 6.45 3.95
C LEU A 138 -2.96 6.40 3.58
N VAL A 139 -2.60 5.70 2.50
CA VAL A 139 -1.24 5.73 1.93
C VAL A 139 -0.89 7.17 1.53
N SER A 140 -1.77 7.84 0.77
CA SER A 140 -1.55 9.21 0.32
C SER A 140 -1.39 10.18 1.49
N LEU A 141 -2.28 10.11 2.48
CA LEU A 141 -2.20 10.92 3.70
C LEU A 141 -0.90 10.66 4.48
N SER A 142 -0.41 9.42 4.47
CA SER A 142 0.85 9.08 5.13
C SER A 142 2.06 9.75 4.46
N PHE A 143 2.13 9.69 3.13
CA PHE A 143 3.19 10.37 2.38
C PHE A 143 3.10 11.90 2.49
N LEU A 144 1.90 12.48 2.45
CA LEU A 144 1.70 13.92 2.67
C LEU A 144 2.14 14.33 4.07
N TYR A 145 1.87 13.51 5.09
CA TYR A 145 2.34 13.79 6.45
C TYR A 145 3.87 13.69 6.54
N LEU A 146 4.50 12.71 5.90
CA LEU A 146 5.97 12.63 5.82
C LEU A 146 6.56 13.89 5.17
N LEU A 147 5.99 14.34 4.05
CA LEU A 147 6.41 15.56 3.36
C LEU A 147 6.29 16.77 4.28
N PHE A 148 5.17 16.92 4.98
CA PHE A 148 4.97 17.98 5.97
C PHE A 148 6.05 17.97 7.07
N LEU A 149 6.43 16.78 7.58
CA LEU A 149 7.49 16.64 8.58
C LEU A 149 8.85 17.09 8.04
N ILE A 150 9.19 16.69 6.81
CA ILE A 150 10.44 17.07 6.14
C ILE A 150 10.50 18.58 5.95
N LEU A 151 9.44 19.20 5.39
CA LEU A 151 9.37 20.65 5.18
C LEU A 151 9.47 21.41 6.50
N SER A 152 8.74 20.98 7.53
CA SER A 152 8.80 21.58 8.87
C SER A 152 10.20 21.52 9.47
N PHE A 153 10.93 20.43 9.25
CA PHE A 153 12.32 20.27 9.69
C PHE A 153 13.27 21.22 8.94
N LEU A 154 13.14 21.29 7.61
CA LEU A 154 13.96 22.18 6.77
C LEU A 154 13.75 23.66 7.13
N ILE A 155 12.50 24.10 7.30
CA ILE A 155 12.17 25.49 7.67
C ILE A 155 12.81 25.87 9.01
N LYS A 156 12.71 25.01 10.04
CA LYS A 156 13.33 25.23 11.35
C LYS A 156 14.85 25.33 11.28
N LYS A 157 15.48 24.60 10.36
CA LYS A 157 16.93 24.62 10.17
C LYS A 157 17.40 25.90 9.49
N ILE A 158 16.61 26.44 8.56
CA ILE A 158 16.91 27.70 7.84
C ILE A 158 16.65 28.92 8.72
N HIS A 159 15.57 28.89 9.52
CA HIS A 159 15.21 29.96 10.45
C HIS A 159 15.32 29.46 11.90
N PRO A 160 16.55 29.23 12.42
CA PRO A 160 16.71 28.94 13.83
C PRO A 160 16.14 30.13 14.59
N ARG A 161 15.13 29.91 15.44
CA ARG A 161 14.62 30.96 16.33
C ARG A 161 15.83 31.55 17.06
N ARG A 162 16.14 32.83 16.82
CA ARG A 162 17.06 33.58 17.70
C ARG A 162 16.39 33.55 19.07
N VAL A 163 17.02 32.84 19.99
CA VAL A 163 16.63 32.90 21.40
C VAL A 163 17.16 34.24 21.88
N GLU A 164 16.27 35.22 21.98
CA GLU A 164 16.46 36.42 22.80
C GLU A 164 16.14 36.07 24.25
#